data_AF-A0A5Q0H435-F1
#
_entry.id   AF-A0A5Q0H435-F1
#
_cell.length_a   1.000
_cell.length_b   1.000
_cell.length_c   1.000
_cell.angle_alpha   90.00
_cell.angle_beta   90.00
_cell.angle_gamma   90.00
#
_symmetry.space_group_name_H-M   'P 1'
#
loop_
_entity.id
_entity.type
_entity.pdbx_description
1 polymer ?
#
loop_
_entity_poly.entity_id
_entity_poly.type
_entity_poly.pdbx_seq_one_letter_code
_entity_poly.pdbx_strand_id
1 'polypeptide(L)' 'MVVQIVQRPQVPYFTVPPRRWVVERSLARITGHRRRVRDYERLPHHHEAMVRWSMIRITSRRLTQPQQIGNGY' A
#
# COMPACT_ATOMS: atom_id res chain seq x y z
N MET A 1 -15.20 12.43 -12.62
CA MET A 1 -13.82 12.41 -12.08
C MET A 1 -12.89 12.82 -13.21
N VAL A 2 -12.09 13.86 -13.05
CA VAL A 2 -11.18 14.33 -14.11
C VAL A 2 -9.77 13.84 -13.77
N VAL A 3 -9.15 13.09 -14.68
CA VAL A 3 -7.76 12.66 -14.51
C VAL A 3 -6.86 13.80 -14.95
N GLN A 4 -6.04 14.31 -14.05
CA GLN A 4 -5.06 15.34 -14.37
C GLN A 4 -3.79 14.67 -14.90
N ILE A 5 -3.47 14.94 -16.17
CA ILE A 5 -2.24 14.45 -16.80
C ILE A 5 -1.13 15.43 -16.45
N VAL A 6 -0.27 15.03 -15.51
CA VAL A 6 0.91 15.82 -15.12
C VAL A 6 2.07 15.49 -16.07
N GLN A 7 2.76 16.51 -16.56
CA GLN A 7 3.94 16.30 -17.41
C GLN A 7 5.08 15.63 -16.64
N ARG A 8 5.79 14.72 -17.31
CA ARG A 8 6.98 14.08 -16.77
C ARG A 8 8.12 15.11 -16.67
N PRO A 9 8.79 15.27 -15.52
CA PRO A 9 9.97 16.13 -15.43
C PRO A 9 11.11 15.60 -16.31
N GLN A 10 11.68 16.48 -17.15
CA GLN A 10 12.77 16.20 -18.09
C GLN A 10 14.15 16.23 -17.41
N VAL A 11 14.29 15.51 -16.30
CA VAL A 11 15.57 15.35 -15.62
C VAL A 11 16.24 14.05 -16.07
N PRO A 12 17.56 14.04 -16.35
CA PRO A 12 18.26 12.84 -16.85
C PRO A 12 18.44 11.76 -15.76
N TYR A 13 18.06 12.04 -14.51
CA TYR A 13 18.19 11.14 -13.38
C TYR A 13 16.87 10.95 -12.63
N PHE A 14 16.75 9.81 -11.96
CA PHE A 14 15.57 9.47 -11.19
C PHE A 14 15.55 10.23 -9.85
N THR A 15 14.51 11.06 -9.63
CA THR A 15 14.29 11.73 -8.33
C THR A 15 13.26 10.95 -7.51
N VAL A 16 13.63 10.51 -6.31
CA VAL A 16 12.72 9.84 -5.37
C VAL A 16 11.74 10.87 -4.79
N PRO A 17 10.42 10.71 -4.96
CA PRO A 17 9.46 11.61 -4.32
C PRO A 17 9.57 11.56 -2.79
N PRO A 18 9.44 12.71 -2.10
CA PRO A 18 9.39 12.72 -0.65
C PRO A 18 8.24 11.83 -0.18
N ARG A 19 8.50 10.97 0.82
CA ARG A 19 7.54 9.99 1.37
C ARG A 19 7.11 8.87 0.41
N ARG A 20 7.82 8.62 -0.70
CA ARG A 20 7.60 7.44 -1.58
C ARG A 20 7.46 6.14 -0.80
N TRP A 21 8.23 5.98 0.27
CA TRP A 21 8.20 4.81 1.15
C TRP A 21 6.81 4.49 1.71
N VAL A 22 5.93 5.50 1.88
CA VAL A 22 4.57 5.29 2.40
C VAL A 22 3.74 4.48 1.41
N VAL A 23 3.81 4.85 0.13
CA VAL A 23 3.11 4.15 -0.95
C VAL A 23 3.68 2.76 -1.12
N GLU A 24 5.01 2.64 -1.17
CA GLU A 24 5.69 1.36 -1.32
C GLU A 24 5.41 0.41 -0.17
N ARG A 25 5.35 0.91 1.08
CA ARG A 25 4.98 0.11 2.25
C ARG A 25 3.55 -0.41 2.15
N SER A 26 2.63 0.40 1.65
CA SER A 26 1.24 -0.04 1.38
C SER A 26 1.22 -1.14 0.31
N LEU A 27 1.94 -0.96 -0.80
CA LEU A 27 2.08 -1.96 -1.85
C LEU A 27 2.71 -3.26 -1.34
N ALA A 28 3.76 -3.17 -0.52
CA ALA A 28 4.40 -4.34 0.09
C ALA A 28 3.43 -5.14 0.97
N ARG A 29 2.56 -4.47 1.73
CA ARG A 29 1.52 -5.14 2.53
C ARG A 29 0.47 -5.79 1.66
N ILE A 30 0.05 -5.14 0.58
CA ILE A 30 -0.88 -5.68 -0.41
C ILE A 30 -0.31 -6.96 -1.04
N THR A 31 0.95 -6.93 -1.50
CA THR A 31 1.66 -8.04 -2.16
C THR A 31 2.05 -9.17 -1.19
N GLY A 32 2.34 -8.85 0.07
CA GLY A 32 2.65 -9.85 1.11
C GLY A 32 1.51 -10.83 1.41
N HIS A 33 0.27 -10.49 1.03
CA HIS A 33 -0.85 -11.42 1.03
C HIS A 33 -0.83 -12.23 -0.28
N ARG A 34 0.04 -13.26 -0.32
CA ARG A 34 0.48 -14.05 -1.50
C ARG A 34 -0.59 -14.64 -2.43
N ARG A 35 -1.90 -14.54 -2.14
CA ARG A 35 -2.96 -14.90 -3.11
C ARG A 35 -3.06 -13.91 -4.28
N ARG A 36 -2.50 -12.70 -4.17
CA ARG A 36 -2.53 -11.71 -5.25
C ARG A 36 -1.71 -12.04 -6.48
N VAL A 37 -0.61 -12.77 -6.33
CA VAL A 37 0.37 -12.91 -7.43
C VAL A 37 -0.17 -13.79 -8.56
N ARG A 38 -1.19 -14.64 -8.29
CA ARG A 38 -1.78 -15.56 -9.29
C ARG A 38 -3.28 -15.37 -9.53
N ASP A 39 -4.03 -14.69 -8.66
CA ASP A 39 -5.49 -14.52 -8.83
C ASP A 39 -5.89 -13.35 -9.75
N TYR A 40 -5.03 -12.94 -10.69
CA TYR A 40 -5.38 -11.93 -11.71
C TYR A 40 -6.28 -12.48 -12.83
N GLU A 41 -6.46 -13.80 -12.89
CA GLU A 41 -6.90 -14.46 -14.13
C GLU A 41 -8.42 -14.68 -14.25
N ARG A 42 -9.27 -14.19 -13.32
CA ARG A 42 -10.73 -14.46 -13.43
C ARG A 42 -11.70 -13.31 -13.22
N LEU A 43 -11.64 -12.53 -12.13
CA LEU A 43 -12.56 -11.38 -11.94
C LEU A 43 -11.94 -10.24 -11.07
N PRO A 44 -12.15 -8.95 -11.41
CA PRO A 44 -11.71 -7.80 -10.61
C PRO A 44 -12.19 -7.81 -9.15
N HIS A 45 -13.37 -8.37 -8.89
CA HIS A 45 -13.98 -8.46 -7.55
C HIS A 45 -13.10 -9.19 -6.52
N HIS A 46 -12.39 -10.24 -6.93
CA HIS A 46 -11.48 -10.98 -6.05
C HIS A 46 -10.27 -10.13 -5.66
N HIS A 47 -9.73 -9.37 -6.60
CA HIS A 47 -8.62 -8.46 -6.34
C HIS A 47 -9.02 -7.39 -5.32
N GLU A 48 -10.22 -6.82 -5.44
CA GLU A 48 -10.72 -5.85 -4.47
C GLU A 48 -10.93 -6.45 -3.07
N ALA A 49 -11.52 -7.65 -2.98
CA ALA A 49 -11.71 -8.35 -1.71
C ALA A 49 -10.37 -8.58 -0.99
N MET A 50 -9.33 -8.95 -1.74
CA MET A 50 -7.98 -9.08 -1.22
C MET A 50 -7.39 -7.74 -0.74
N VAL A 51 -7.82 -6.58 -1.28
CA VAL A 51 -7.28 -5.25 -0.87
C VAL A 51 -7.87 -4.96 0.48
N ARG A 52 -9.20 -5.09 0.57
CA ARG A 52 -9.96 -4.93 1.81
C ARG A 52 -9.41 -5.85 2.90
N TRP A 53 -9.18 -7.13 2.61
CA TRP A 53 -8.62 -8.10 3.55
C TRP A 53 -7.23 -7.68 4.08
N SER A 54 -6.34 -7.23 3.19
CA SER A 54 -5.01 -6.78 3.60
C SER A 54 -5.06 -5.59 4.56
N MET A 55 -5.99 -4.65 4.33
CA MET A 55 -6.21 -3.49 5.20
C MET A 55 -6.85 -3.88 6.54
N ILE A 56 -7.85 -4.77 6.53
CA ILE A 56 -8.47 -5.31 7.76
C ILE A 56 -7.41 -5.93 8.67
N ARG A 57 -6.51 -6.75 8.12
CA ARG A 57 -5.44 -7.38 8.91
C ARG A 57 -4.49 -6.36 9.54
N ILE A 58 -4.17 -5.28 8.85
CA ILE A 58 -3.31 -4.21 9.38
C ILE A 58 -4.02 -3.48 10.52
N THR A 59 -5.27 -3.09 10.31
CA THR A 59 -6.06 -2.37 11.32
C THR A 59 -6.28 -3.24 12.54
N SER A 60 -6.66 -4.51 12.35
CA SER A 60 -6.79 -5.50 13.44
C SER A 60 -5.49 -5.62 14.25
N ARG A 61 -4.34 -5.75 13.58
CA ARG A 61 -3.04 -5.77 14.27
C ARG A 61 -2.78 -4.50 15.07
N ARG A 62 -3.10 -3.31 14.53
CA ARG A 62 -2.91 -2.05 15.23
C ARG A 62 -3.79 -1.93 16.48
N LEU A 63 -5.01 -2.46 16.42
CA LEU A 63 -5.94 -2.45 17.56
C LEU A 63 -5.50 -3.40 18.67
N THR A 64 -4.94 -4.57 18.31
CA THR A 64 -4.49 -5.57 19.29
C THR A 64 -3.04 -5.36 19.72
N GLN A 65 -2.27 -4.56 18.98
CA GLN A 65 -0.90 -4.22 19.36
C GLN A 65 -0.96 -3.27 20.55
N PRO A 66 -0.43 -3.64 21.73
CA PRO A 66 -0.36 -2.71 22.85
C PRO A 66 0.38 -1.47 22.38
N GLN A 67 -0.24 -0.29 22.55
CA GLN A 67 0.42 0.97 22.28
C GLN A 67 1.61 1.02 23.23
N GLN A 68 2.83 0.84 22.69
CA GLN A 68 4.04 1.11 23.46
C GLN A 68 4.09 2.63 23.65
N ILE A 69 3.42 3.09 24.70
CA ILE A 69 3.59 4.43 25.25
C ILE A 69 4.93 4.37 25.98
N GLY A 70 6.01 4.71 25.28
CA GLY A 70 7.36 4.84 25.82
C GLY A 70 8.26 5.44 24.74
N ASN A 71 9.04 6.50 24.95
CA ASN A 71 9.45 7.17 26.18
C ASN A 71 9.51 8.67 25.91
N GLY A 72 8.99 9.46 26.84
CA GLY A 72 9.40 10.86 26.98
C GLY A 72 10.89 10.91 27.31
N TYR A 73 11.56 11.88 26.70
CA TYR A 73 12.74 12.48 27.30
C TYR A 73 12.38 13.06 28.67
#